data_AF-Q9U8M2-F1
#
_entry.id   AF-Q9U8M2-F1
#
_cell.length_a   1.000
_cell.length_b   1.000
_cell.length_c   1.000
_cell.angle_alpha   90.00
_cell.angle_beta   90.00
_cell.angle_gamma   90.00
#
_symmetry.space_group_name_H-M   'P 1'
#
loop_
_entity.id
_entity.type
_entity.pdbx_description
1 polymer ?
#
loop_
_entity_poly.entity_id
_entity_poly.type
_entity_poly.pdbx_seq_one_letter_code
_entity_poly.pdbx_strand_id
1 'polypeptide(L)'
;KLAHITGVTAYSINPGITDTTLVHKFNSWMDVEPRVAELLYEHPTQATQQCAQNFVKAIEANKNGAIWKLDLGRLDLVTWTK
;
A
#
# COMPACT_ATOMS: atom_id res chain seq x y z
N LYS A 1 -19.75 -1.27 -10.86
CA LYS A 1 -18.87 -2.46 -10.95
C LYS A 1 -19.04 -3.08 -12.34
N LEU A 2 -18.03 -2.97 -13.22
CA LEU A 2 -18.12 -3.37 -14.63
C LEU A 2 -17.79 -4.84 -14.90
N ALA A 3 -17.32 -5.58 -13.89
CA ALA A 3 -16.85 -6.96 -14.05
C ALA A 3 -17.88 -7.93 -14.67
N HIS A 4 -19.18 -7.72 -14.46
CA HIS A 4 -20.24 -8.52 -15.07
C HIS A 4 -20.38 -8.31 -16.59
N ILE A 5 -19.85 -7.19 -17.12
CA ILE A 5 -19.83 -6.85 -18.54
C ILE A 5 -18.50 -7.28 -19.16
N THR A 6 -17.39 -6.99 -18.47
CA THR A 6 -16.05 -7.19 -19.03
C THR A 6 -15.46 -8.57 -18.75
N GLY A 7 -15.98 -9.30 -17.75
CA GLY A 7 -15.37 -10.53 -17.25
C GLY A 7 -14.10 -10.33 -16.42
N VAL A 8 -13.65 -9.08 -16.22
CA VAL A 8 -12.40 -8.76 -15.51
C VAL A 8 -12.70 -8.25 -14.11
N THR A 9 -12.13 -8.94 -13.11
CA THR A 9 -12.11 -8.48 -11.72
C THR A 9 -10.80 -7.78 -11.39
N ALA A 10 -10.82 -6.86 -10.43
CA ALA A 10 -9.62 -6.15 -9.98
C ALA A 10 -9.76 -5.70 -8.52
N TYR A 11 -8.64 -5.48 -7.86
CA TYR A 11 -8.53 -4.87 -6.53
C TYR A 11 -7.19 -4.13 -6.45
N SER A 12 -7.06 -3.17 -5.53
CA SER A 12 -5.80 -2.45 -5.30
C SER A 12 -5.11 -2.92 -4.03
N ILE A 13 -3.78 -2.94 -4.07
CA ILE A 13 -2.91 -3.19 -2.93
C ILE A 13 -2.18 -1.89 -2.63
N ASN A 14 -2.32 -1.40 -1.40
CA ASN A 14 -1.87 -0.07 -1.00
C ASN A 14 -0.99 -0.21 0.25
N PRO A 15 0.33 -0.46 0.09
CA PRO A 15 1.26 -0.49 1.19
C PRO A 15 1.38 0.86 1.89
N GLY A 16 1.47 0.86 3.22
CA GLY A 16 2.02 1.97 4.00
C GLY A 16 3.54 2.08 3.81
N ILE A 17 4.19 2.90 4.65
CA ILE A 17 5.65 3.05 4.59
C ILE A 17 6.30 1.72 4.94
N THR A 18 7.03 1.18 3.97
CA THR A 18 7.61 -0.16 4.01
C THR A 18 9.08 -0.05 3.72
N ASP A 19 9.91 -0.71 4.53
CA ASP A 19 11.37 -0.63 4.41
C ASP A 19 11.87 -1.32 3.13
N THR A 20 11.90 -0.53 2.05
CA THR A 20 12.33 -0.88 0.69
C THR A 20 13.24 0.24 0.18
N THR A 21 14.04 -0.03 -0.84
CA THR A 21 15.01 0.95 -1.35
C THR A 21 14.37 2.24 -1.90
N LEU A 22 13.09 2.20 -2.27
CA LEU A 22 12.37 3.36 -2.77
C LEU A 22 12.30 4.51 -1.75
N VAL A 23 12.14 4.17 -0.47
CA VAL A 23 11.94 5.16 0.59
C VAL A 23 13.23 5.53 1.33
N HIS A 24 14.38 4.97 0.94
CA HIS A 24 15.68 5.29 1.56
C HIS A 24 16.17 6.70 1.22
N LYS A 25 15.89 7.18 0.00
CA LYS A 25 16.16 8.57 -0.43
C LYS A 25 15.37 8.88 -1.69
N PHE A 26 14.62 9.98 -1.67
CA PHE A 26 13.89 10.47 -2.84
C PHE A 26 13.71 11.98 -2.76
N ASN A 27 13.48 12.60 -3.92
CA ASN A 27 13.31 14.04 -4.02
C ASN A 27 11.85 14.42 -3.73
N SER A 28 11.65 15.44 -2.91
CA SER A 28 10.37 16.13 -2.86
C SER A 28 10.20 17.03 -4.08
N TRP A 29 8.96 17.37 -4.40
CA TRP A 29 8.68 18.28 -5.51
C TRP A 29 9.21 19.69 -5.18
N MET A 30 10.05 20.26 -6.06
CA MET A 30 10.69 21.58 -5.87
C MET A 30 11.50 21.69 -4.56
N ASP A 31 12.05 20.57 -4.06
CA ASP A 31 12.88 20.50 -2.84
C ASP A 31 12.21 21.08 -1.58
N VAL A 32 10.88 21.08 -1.52
CA VAL A 32 10.13 21.65 -0.38
C VAL A 32 10.40 20.92 0.94
N GLU A 33 10.84 19.66 0.88
CA GLU A 33 11.33 18.88 2.03
C GLU A 33 12.42 17.90 1.57
N PRO A 34 13.72 18.23 1.72
CA PRO A 34 14.82 17.37 1.26
C PRO A 34 15.03 16.14 2.14
N ARG A 35 14.44 16.08 3.34
CA ARG A 35 14.58 14.98 4.31
C ARG A 35 13.34 14.10 4.39
N VAL A 36 12.46 14.16 3.39
CA VAL A 36 11.19 13.41 3.41
C VAL A 36 11.37 11.91 3.71
N ALA A 37 12.42 11.28 3.18
CA ALA A 37 12.76 9.89 3.49
C ALA A 37 13.06 9.67 4.99
N GLU A 38 13.94 10.50 5.57
CA GLU A 38 14.31 10.45 7.00
C GLU A 38 13.06 10.65 7.89
N LEU A 39 12.26 11.67 7.59
CA LEU A 39 11.06 12.01 8.35
C LEU A 39 10.00 10.91 8.33
N LEU A 40 9.84 10.18 7.22
CA LEU A 40 8.93 9.04 7.16
C LEU A 40 9.36 7.89 8.09
N TYR A 41 10.67 7.69 8.29
CA TYR A 41 11.22 6.66 9.18
C TYR A 41 11.21 7.03 10.66
N GLU A 42 10.96 8.29 11.02
CA GLU A 42 10.75 8.72 12.41
C GLU A 42 9.42 8.21 12.99
N HIS A 43 8.52 7.71 12.15
CA HIS A 43 7.24 7.14 12.52
C HIS A 43 7.22 5.61 12.38
N PRO A 44 6.27 4.90 13.03
CA PRO A 44 6.13 3.47 12.84
C PRO A 44 5.97 3.09 11.36
N THR A 45 6.76 2.10 10.92
CA THR A 45 6.75 1.55 9.57
C THR A 45 6.56 0.03 9.64
N GLN A 46 6.67 -0.67 8.51
CA GLN A 46 6.64 -2.14 8.46
C GLN A 46 7.82 -2.74 7.70
N ALA A 47 8.17 -3.98 8.05
CA ALA A 47 9.17 -4.74 7.31
C ALA A 47 8.61 -5.22 5.95
N THR A 48 9.47 -5.28 4.94
CA THR A 48 9.09 -5.79 3.60
C THR A 48 8.45 -7.17 3.65
N GLN A 49 8.93 -8.07 4.52
CA GLN A 49 8.38 -9.42 4.66
C GLN A 49 6.92 -9.40 5.18
N GLN A 50 6.58 -8.52 6.12
CA GLN A 50 5.21 -8.38 6.64
C GLN A 50 4.26 -7.89 5.54
N CYS A 51 4.70 -6.88 4.77
CA CYS A 51 3.94 -6.39 3.63
C CYS A 51 3.72 -7.51 2.59
N ALA A 52 4.77 -8.27 2.23
CA ALA A 52 4.68 -9.35 1.26
C ALA A 52 3.72 -10.47 1.70
N GLN A 53 3.74 -10.85 2.98
CA GLN A 53 2.81 -11.84 3.53
C GLN A 53 1.35 -11.36 3.41
N ASN A 54 1.08 -10.10 3.75
CA ASN A 54 -0.27 -9.54 3.62
C ASN A 54 -0.68 -9.31 2.16
N PHE A 55 0.28 -9.06 1.26
CA PHE A 55 0.03 -8.97 -0.17
C PHE A 55 -0.55 -10.30 -0.69
N VAL A 56 0.11 -11.42 -0.38
CA VAL A 56 -0.38 -12.74 -0.78
C VAL A 56 -1.75 -13.04 -0.18
N LYS A 57 -1.98 -12.75 1.10
CA LYS A 57 -3.31 -12.90 1.72
C LYS A 57 -4.40 -12.10 1.01
N ALA A 58 -4.09 -10.89 0.53
CA ALA A 58 -5.02 -10.08 -0.24
C ALA A 58 -5.35 -10.68 -1.62
N ILE A 59 -4.35 -11.32 -2.26
CA ILE A 59 -4.56 -12.09 -3.50
C ILE A 59 -5.45 -13.30 -3.25
N GLU A 60 -5.15 -14.08 -2.22
CA GLU A 60 -5.92 -15.28 -1.81
C GLU A 60 -7.38 -14.94 -1.49
N ALA A 61 -7.63 -13.76 -0.91
CA ALA A 61 -8.99 -13.29 -0.63
C ALA A 61 -9.82 -12.97 -1.88
N ASN A 62 -9.17 -12.71 -3.03
CA ASN A 62 -9.78 -12.51 -4.35
C ASN A 62 -11.07 -11.65 -4.35
N LYS A 63 -11.04 -10.50 -3.66
CA LYS A 63 -12.23 -9.66 -3.44
C LYS A 63 -12.34 -8.56 -4.48
N ASN A 64 -13.16 -8.76 -5.51
CA ASN A 64 -13.37 -7.76 -6.58
C ASN A 64 -13.84 -6.39 -6.03
N GLY A 65 -13.12 -5.34 -6.39
CA GLY A 65 -13.32 -3.96 -5.97
C GLY A 65 -12.80 -3.63 -4.57
N ALA A 66 -12.06 -4.53 -3.92
CA ALA A 66 -11.42 -4.24 -2.65
C ALA A 66 -10.31 -3.19 -2.80
N ILE A 67 -10.18 -2.36 -1.77
CA ILE A 67 -9.07 -1.43 -1.57
C ILE A 67 -8.36 -1.93 -0.32
N TRP A 68 -7.25 -2.64 -0.51
CA TRP A 68 -6.50 -3.25 0.58
C TRP A 68 -5.42 -2.30 1.09
N LYS A 69 -5.47 -1.95 2.37
CA LYS A 69 -4.40 -1.21 3.05
C LYS A 69 -3.50 -2.20 3.78
N LEU A 70 -2.22 -2.22 3.42
CA LEU A 70 -1.20 -3.08 4.02
C LEU A 70 -0.25 -2.19 4.81
N ASP A 71 -0.53 -2.00 6.09
CA ASP A 71 0.15 -0.98 6.89
C ASP A 71 0.38 -1.46 8.31
N LEU A 72 1.55 -1.14 8.87
CA LEU A 72 2.00 -1.56 10.20
C LEU A 72 1.83 -3.07 10.45
N GLY A 73 2.08 -3.89 9.43
CA GLY A 73 1.93 -5.35 9.50
C GLY A 73 0.48 -5.86 9.47
N ARG A 74 -0.52 -4.98 9.26
CA ARG A 74 -1.95 -5.35 9.16
C ARG A 74 -2.41 -5.41 7.71
N LEU A 75 -3.54 -6.09 7.49
CA LEU A 75 -4.28 -6.12 6.24
C LEU A 75 -5.72 -5.68 6.49
N ASP A 76 -6.08 -4.48 6.02
CA ASP A 76 -7.40 -3.88 6.25
C ASP A 76 -8.11 -3.56 4.94
N LEU A 77 -9.44 -3.59 4.97
CA LEU A 77 -10.26 -3.02 3.89
C LEU A 77 -10.55 -1.55 4.15
N VAL A 78 -10.36 -0.73 3.11
CA VAL A 78 -10.77 0.68 3.13
C VAL A 78 -12.12 0.82 2.45
N THR A 79 -13.02 1.59 3.09
CA THR A 79 -14.28 2.03 2.47
C THR A 79 -14.05 3.37 1.80
N TRP A 80 -14.20 3.43 0.48
CA TRP A 80 -14.12 4.69 -0.26
C TRP A 80 -15.33 5.57 0.04
N THR A 81 -15.10 6.79 0.51
CA THR A 81 -16.16 7.78 0.73
C THR A 81 -16.81 8.13 -0.62
N LYS A 82 -18.14 8.16 -0.63
CA LYS A 82 -18.93 8.52 -1.81
C LYS A 82 -19.12 10.02 -1.92
#